data_AF-A0A7V9SQC1-F1
#
_entry.id   AF-A0A7V9SQC1-F1
#
_cell.length_a   1.000
_cell.length_b   1.000
_cell.length_c   1.000
_cell.angle_alpha   90.00
_cell.angle_beta   90.00
_cell.angle_gamma   90.00
#
_symmetry.space_group_name_H-M   'P 1'
#
loop_
_entity.id
_entity.type
_entity.pdbx_description
1 polymer ?
#
loop_
_entity_poly.entity_id
_entity_poly.type
_entity_poly.pdbx_seq_one_letter_code
_entity_poly.pdbx_strand_id
1 'polypeptide(L)'
;MSVDELMAEVDGLLPGAALVDDLTNSNRAHVARISHDHTTYIAKRPLLATALASEVEALQTLPPSTRPALITHGASVVVMEDLGAGESMADLLLGTDPDRAAAALITWATTLGAALKPTLRQGVASVAFEMDTRVDGLRLLADDFGVTVDARVVDDIAAIHAAITGPTPWLVFGPSDACPDNNRVFADGSIKLFDFEGASWRHASAEAAYARAPFCTCWCVAALPPGMTDRMEQAFLAAFAPPDADAFRTTIAPAAIAYCLHTFEYYQHFVETNRPMGPTDTAPSNGRQYVLARLRLIEEQRDGFPHLALLASTLADKMLERWPEAHPMPLYRAFQ
;
A
#
# COMPACT_ATOMS: atom_id res chain seq x y z
N MET A 1 19.93 4.86 -17.75
CA MET A 1 20.90 5.06 -16.67
C MET A 1 21.19 3.68 -16.08
N SER A 2 22.43 3.35 -15.71
CA SER A 2 22.83 2.00 -15.25
C SER A 2 23.22 1.99 -13.76
N VAL A 3 23.38 0.79 -13.19
CA VAL A 3 23.94 0.59 -11.85
C VAL A 3 25.35 1.19 -11.72
N ASP A 4 26.10 1.33 -12.82
CA ASP A 4 27.43 1.96 -12.83
C ASP A 4 27.34 3.45 -12.45
N GLU A 5 26.33 4.16 -12.94
CA GLU A 5 26.10 5.57 -12.62
C GLU A 5 25.63 5.75 -11.17
N LEU A 6 24.91 4.79 -10.61
CA LEU A 6 24.63 4.73 -9.17
C LEU A 6 25.94 4.57 -8.38
N MET A 7 26.79 3.61 -8.76
CA MET A 7 28.05 3.35 -8.07
C MET A 7 29.04 4.53 -8.13
N ALA A 8 29.03 5.31 -9.22
CA ALA A 8 29.86 6.51 -9.33
C ALA A 8 29.49 7.59 -8.30
N GLU A 9 28.21 7.80 -8.01
CA GLU A 9 27.79 8.74 -6.94
C GLU A 9 28.04 8.14 -5.55
N VAL A 10 27.85 6.82 -5.38
CA VAL A 10 28.17 6.11 -4.14
C VAL A 10 29.63 6.27 -3.75
N ASP A 11 30.59 6.18 -4.68
CA ASP A 11 32.02 6.37 -4.38
C ASP A 11 32.32 7.78 -3.82
N GLY A 12 31.57 8.79 -4.25
CA GLY A 12 31.66 10.14 -3.70
C GLY A 12 31.07 10.29 -2.29
N LEU A 13 30.09 9.48 -1.93
CA LEU A 13 29.40 9.50 -0.63
C LEU A 13 30.03 8.57 0.41
N LEU A 14 30.54 7.44 -0.05
CA LEU A 14 31.10 6.36 0.75
C LEU A 14 32.33 5.77 0.03
N PRO A 15 33.47 6.47 0.04
CA PRO A 15 34.66 6.08 -0.72
C PRO A 15 35.14 4.66 -0.42
N GLY A 16 35.42 3.88 -1.46
CA GLY A 16 35.85 2.49 -1.30
C GLY A 16 34.70 1.49 -1.06
N ALA A 17 33.44 1.92 -1.17
CA ALA A 17 32.32 1.00 -1.29
C ALA A 17 32.43 0.17 -2.59
N ALA A 18 32.16 -1.13 -2.50
CA ALA A 18 32.18 -2.04 -3.63
C ALA A 18 30.77 -2.59 -3.91
N LEU A 19 30.42 -2.75 -5.19
CA LEU A 19 29.19 -3.43 -5.59
C LEU A 19 29.26 -4.90 -5.18
N VAL A 20 28.22 -5.38 -4.49
CA VAL A 20 28.02 -6.78 -4.13
C VAL A 20 27.00 -7.43 -5.05
N ASP A 21 25.89 -6.74 -5.29
CA ASP A 21 24.78 -7.26 -6.10
C ASP A 21 23.97 -6.12 -6.73
N ASP A 22 23.47 -6.35 -7.95
CA ASP A 22 22.52 -5.44 -8.62
C ASP A 22 21.10 -5.95 -8.32
N LEU A 23 20.38 -5.18 -7.50
CA LEU A 23 19.03 -5.49 -7.06
C LEU A 23 17.97 -4.74 -7.88
N THR A 24 18.37 -4.12 -8.99
CA THR A 24 17.45 -3.38 -9.86
C THR A 24 16.43 -4.33 -10.51
N ASN A 25 15.20 -4.30 -10.02
CA ASN A 25 14.11 -5.16 -10.48
C ASN A 25 12.86 -4.38 -10.93
N SER A 26 12.92 -3.04 -10.93
CA SER A 26 11.82 -2.16 -11.30
C SER A 26 12.27 -1.04 -12.24
N ASN A 27 11.29 -0.35 -12.83
CA ASN A 27 11.50 0.87 -13.60
C ASN A 27 11.37 2.14 -12.75
N ARG A 28 11.40 2.02 -11.41
CA ARG A 28 11.24 3.15 -10.47
C ARG A 28 12.54 3.59 -9.82
N ALA A 29 13.50 2.67 -9.68
CA ALA A 29 14.79 2.96 -9.06
C ALA A 29 15.88 2.01 -9.56
N HIS A 30 17.13 2.48 -9.49
CA HIS A 30 18.30 1.59 -9.48
C HIS A 30 18.64 1.25 -8.03
N VAL A 31 18.86 -0.03 -7.74
CA VAL A 31 19.13 -0.51 -6.39
C VAL A 31 20.33 -1.43 -6.42
N ALA A 32 21.29 -1.20 -5.53
CA ALA A 32 22.48 -2.01 -5.40
C ALA A 32 22.71 -2.38 -3.94
N ARG A 33 23.09 -3.64 -3.71
CA ARG A 33 23.76 -4.01 -2.47
C ARG A 33 25.23 -3.66 -2.62
N ILE A 34 25.76 -2.90 -1.66
CA ILE A 34 27.17 -2.52 -1.62
C ILE A 34 27.80 -3.02 -0.32
N SER A 35 29.12 -3.21 -0.33
CA SER A 35 29.91 -3.48 0.87
C SER A 35 30.87 -2.34 1.14
N HIS A 36 30.99 -1.95 2.40
CA HIS A 36 31.98 -0.99 2.89
C HIS A 36 32.38 -1.37 4.32
N ASP A 37 33.69 -1.41 4.60
CA ASP A 37 34.25 -1.85 5.89
C ASP A 37 33.65 -3.17 6.43
N HIS A 38 33.60 -4.20 5.56
CA HIS A 38 33.06 -5.53 5.86
C HIS A 38 31.56 -5.58 6.24
N THR A 39 30.84 -4.48 6.07
CA THR A 39 29.38 -4.37 6.31
C THR A 39 28.68 -4.15 4.97
N THR A 40 27.44 -4.65 4.82
CA THR A 40 26.62 -4.38 3.63
C THR A 40 25.60 -3.27 3.85
N TYR A 41 25.30 -2.55 2.77
CA TYR A 41 24.33 -1.46 2.72
C TYR A 41 23.51 -1.55 1.42
N ILE A 42 22.36 -0.89 1.40
CA ILE A 42 21.56 -0.70 0.19
C ILE A 42 21.79 0.73 -0.31
N ALA A 43 22.31 0.86 -1.53
CA ALA A 43 22.34 2.10 -2.28
C ALA A 43 21.15 2.13 -3.24
N LYS A 44 20.39 3.20 -3.21
CA LYS A 44 19.17 3.35 -4.02
C LYS A 44 19.15 4.72 -4.69
N ARG A 45 18.82 4.72 -5.98
CA ARG A 45 18.58 5.91 -6.79
C ARG A 45 17.17 5.86 -7.37
N PRO A 46 16.20 6.53 -6.75
CA PRO A 46 14.88 6.69 -7.35
C PRO A 46 14.96 7.48 -8.67
N LEU A 47 14.14 7.12 -9.64
CA LEU A 47 14.07 7.77 -10.95
C LEU A 47 13.12 8.98 -10.97
N LEU A 48 12.17 9.03 -10.03
CA LEU A 48 11.32 10.20 -9.82
C LEU A 48 12.02 11.20 -8.89
N ALA A 49 12.06 12.48 -9.29
CA ALA A 49 12.77 13.53 -8.56
C ALA A 49 12.28 13.72 -7.12
N THR A 50 10.98 13.53 -6.86
CA THR A 50 10.40 13.66 -5.51
C THR A 50 10.65 12.44 -4.63
N ALA A 51 10.89 11.26 -5.23
CA ALA A 51 10.96 10.00 -4.49
C ALA A 51 12.19 9.93 -3.56
N LEU A 52 13.33 10.52 -3.95
CA LEU A 52 14.49 10.57 -3.07
C LEU A 52 14.22 11.40 -1.82
N ALA A 53 13.57 12.56 -1.97
CA ALA A 53 13.26 13.43 -0.84
C ALA A 53 12.32 12.73 0.16
N SER A 54 11.28 12.07 -0.36
CA SER A 54 10.36 11.24 0.44
C SER A 54 11.10 10.10 1.16
N GLU A 55 11.96 9.37 0.47
CA GLU A 55 12.73 8.26 1.03
C GLU A 55 13.65 8.72 2.16
N VAL A 56 14.41 9.80 1.93
CA VAL A 56 15.31 10.38 2.95
C VAL A 56 14.52 10.94 4.14
N GLU A 57 13.43 11.67 3.91
CA GLU A 57 12.60 12.21 5.00
C GLU A 57 11.99 11.08 5.84
N ALA A 58 11.56 9.97 5.23
CA ALA A 58 11.09 8.80 5.97
C ALA A 58 12.18 8.15 6.82
N LEU A 59 13.38 7.98 6.23
CA LEU A 59 14.54 7.44 6.93
C LEU A 59 15.09 8.37 8.02
N GLN A 60 14.65 9.63 8.09
CA GLN A 60 14.97 10.55 9.18
C GLN A 60 13.84 10.63 10.22
N THR A 61 12.59 10.64 9.75
CA THR A 61 11.41 10.99 10.55
C THR A 61 10.78 9.79 11.24
N LEU A 62 10.69 8.63 10.57
CA LEU A 62 10.04 7.46 11.15
C LEU A 62 10.90 6.87 12.29
N PRO A 63 10.30 6.15 13.26
CA PRO A 63 11.04 5.53 14.36
C PRO A 63 12.10 4.52 13.87
N PRO A 64 13.32 4.49 14.43
CA PRO A 64 14.35 3.54 14.01
C PRO A 64 13.95 2.06 14.10
N SER A 65 12.99 1.71 14.97
CA SER A 65 12.49 0.34 15.10
C SER A 65 11.59 -0.10 13.94
N THR A 66 11.10 0.81 13.09
CA THR A 66 10.14 0.51 12.02
C THR A 66 10.73 0.62 10.62
N ARG A 67 12.02 0.95 10.48
CA ARG A 67 12.68 1.21 9.19
C ARG A 67 14.20 0.93 9.22
N PRO A 68 14.86 0.84 8.06
CA PRO A 68 16.32 0.92 7.95
C PRO A 68 16.90 2.21 8.56
N ALA A 69 18.15 2.14 9.02
CA ALA A 69 18.93 3.32 9.34
C ALA A 69 19.38 4.05 8.06
N LEU A 70 19.28 5.38 8.03
CA LEU A 70 19.93 6.21 7.03
C LEU A 70 21.44 6.24 7.30
N ILE A 71 22.26 5.94 6.30
CA ILE A 71 23.73 6.02 6.40
C ILE A 71 24.22 7.34 5.83
N THR A 72 23.86 7.63 4.58
CA THR A 72 24.19 8.89 3.90
C THR A 72 23.25 9.10 2.70
N HIS A 73 23.22 10.30 2.14
CA HIS A 73 22.54 10.56 0.88
C HIS A 73 23.24 11.68 0.11
N GLY A 74 23.14 11.62 -1.21
CA GLY A 74 23.63 12.62 -2.15
C GLY A 74 22.49 13.40 -2.78
N ALA A 75 22.74 13.89 -3.99
CA ALA A 75 21.76 14.65 -4.77
C ALA A 75 20.74 13.72 -5.45
N SER A 76 21.14 12.49 -5.78
CA SER A 76 20.26 11.51 -6.44
C SER A 76 20.26 10.12 -5.78
N VAL A 77 21.18 9.87 -4.84
CA VAL A 77 21.34 8.57 -4.18
C VAL A 77 21.05 8.66 -2.67
N VAL A 78 20.47 7.60 -2.12
CA VAL A 78 20.44 7.33 -0.68
C VAL A 78 21.14 6.01 -0.38
N VAL A 79 21.88 5.95 0.72
CA VAL A 79 22.50 4.75 1.26
C VAL A 79 21.90 4.46 2.64
N MET A 80 21.41 3.25 2.83
CA MET A 80 20.70 2.82 4.04
C MET A 80 21.18 1.44 4.52
N GLU A 81 20.84 1.10 5.76
CA GLU A 81 21.05 -0.22 6.37
C GLU A 81 20.54 -1.33 5.45
N ASP A 82 21.38 -2.34 5.19
CA ASP A 82 20.94 -3.59 4.59
C ASP A 82 20.30 -4.47 5.66
N LEU A 83 18.98 -4.69 5.56
CA LEU A 83 18.23 -5.54 6.49
C LEU A 83 18.54 -7.04 6.32
N GLY A 84 19.40 -7.39 5.36
CA GLY A 84 19.84 -8.74 5.07
C GLY A 84 18.79 -9.56 4.34
N ALA A 85 19.17 -10.79 3.99
CA ALA A 85 18.27 -11.72 3.32
C ALA A 85 17.19 -12.28 4.25
N GLY A 86 16.00 -12.53 3.69
CA GLY A 86 14.96 -13.39 4.26
C GLY A 86 13.56 -12.96 3.82
N GLU A 87 12.53 -13.46 4.52
CA GLU A 87 11.12 -13.29 4.15
C GLU A 87 10.60 -11.87 4.38
N SER A 88 9.73 -11.46 3.46
CA SER A 88 8.75 -10.40 3.57
C SER A 88 7.40 -10.95 4.05
N MET A 89 6.45 -10.07 4.38
CA MET A 89 5.08 -10.49 4.66
C MET A 89 4.41 -11.14 3.42
N ALA A 90 4.75 -10.74 2.19
CA ALA A 90 4.26 -11.36 0.96
C ALA A 90 4.67 -12.84 0.90
N ASP A 91 5.93 -13.14 1.24
CA ASP A 91 6.45 -14.51 1.25
C ASP A 91 5.68 -15.39 2.26
N LEU A 92 5.38 -14.84 3.44
CA LEU A 92 4.61 -15.55 4.46
C LEU A 92 3.16 -15.79 4.02
N LEU A 93 2.51 -14.80 3.42
CA LEU A 93 1.13 -14.89 2.93
C LEU A 93 0.99 -15.86 1.76
N LEU A 94 1.97 -15.89 0.85
CA LEU A 94 2.04 -16.83 -0.27
C LEU A 94 2.64 -18.20 0.11
N GLY A 95 3.06 -18.34 1.37
CA GLY A 95 3.56 -19.56 1.97
C GLY A 95 2.45 -20.53 2.39
N THR A 96 2.75 -21.39 3.38
CA THR A 96 1.85 -22.46 3.85
C THR A 96 1.70 -22.50 5.37
N ASP A 97 2.21 -21.48 6.08
CA ASP A 97 2.18 -21.40 7.53
C ASP A 97 1.15 -20.34 7.99
N PRO A 98 -0.09 -20.76 8.35
CA PRO A 98 -1.14 -19.83 8.75
C PRO A 98 -0.78 -19.03 10.01
N ASP A 99 -0.08 -19.64 10.97
CA ASP A 99 0.22 -19.00 12.24
C ASP A 99 1.26 -17.89 12.07
N ARG A 100 2.33 -18.16 11.28
CA ARG A 100 3.32 -17.14 10.93
C ARG A 100 2.72 -16.01 10.10
N ALA A 101 1.87 -16.32 9.12
CA ALA A 101 1.20 -15.32 8.30
C ALA A 101 0.26 -14.44 9.15
N ALA A 102 -0.55 -15.04 10.02
CA ALA A 102 -1.42 -14.31 10.93
C ALA A 102 -0.64 -13.41 11.90
N ALA A 103 0.46 -13.92 12.49
CA ALA A 103 1.31 -13.13 13.36
C ALA A 103 1.94 -11.93 12.61
N ALA A 104 2.45 -12.16 11.40
CA ALA A 104 3.04 -11.10 10.58
C ALA A 104 2.05 -9.99 10.22
N LEU A 105 0.80 -10.33 9.87
CA LEU A 105 -0.25 -9.33 9.60
C LEU A 105 -0.52 -8.41 10.80
N ILE A 106 -0.57 -8.99 12.01
CA ILE A 106 -0.80 -8.24 13.25
C ILE A 106 0.43 -7.38 13.60
N THR A 107 1.64 -7.94 13.49
CA THR A 107 2.86 -7.17 13.71
C THR A 107 2.99 -6.04 12.69
N TRP A 108 2.68 -6.28 11.41
CA TRP A 108 2.73 -5.27 10.36
C TRP A 108 1.79 -4.10 10.68
N ALA A 109 0.54 -4.39 11.08
CA ALA A 109 -0.43 -3.35 11.43
C ALA A 109 0.01 -2.57 12.68
N THR A 110 0.59 -3.26 13.67
CA THR A 110 1.16 -2.64 14.88
C THR A 110 2.36 -1.75 14.55
N THR A 111 3.30 -2.23 13.73
CA THR A 111 4.47 -1.48 13.26
C THR A 111 4.04 -0.23 12.50
N LEU A 112 3.05 -0.35 11.60
CA LEU A 112 2.54 0.78 10.84
C LEU A 112 1.90 1.82 11.76
N GLY A 113 1.02 1.42 12.69
CA GLY A 113 0.42 2.36 13.65
C GLY A 113 1.46 3.05 14.55
N ALA A 114 2.45 2.29 15.04
CA ALA A 114 3.54 2.82 15.86
C ALA A 114 4.44 3.81 15.10
N ALA A 115 4.67 3.59 13.80
CA ALA A 115 5.49 4.47 12.97
C ALA A 115 4.89 5.88 12.85
N LEU A 116 3.57 6.00 12.83
CA LEU A 116 2.88 7.27 12.60
C LEU A 116 2.79 8.13 13.86
N LYS A 117 2.64 7.50 15.03
CA LYS A 117 2.34 8.16 16.31
C LYS A 117 3.24 9.37 16.63
N PRO A 118 4.58 9.32 16.46
CA PRO A 118 5.44 10.46 16.81
C PRO A 118 5.29 11.68 15.91
N THR A 119 4.70 11.51 14.72
CA THR A 119 4.54 12.56 13.71
C THR A 119 3.16 13.20 13.73
N LEU A 120 2.25 12.67 14.55
CA LEU A 120 0.87 13.12 14.65
C LEU A 120 0.79 14.61 15.01
N ARG A 121 0.11 15.38 14.17
CA ARG A 121 -0.16 16.80 14.37
C ARG A 121 -1.45 17.25 13.68
N GLN A 122 -1.87 18.46 14.00
CA GLN A 122 -2.85 19.16 13.17
C GLN A 122 -2.19 19.70 11.90
N GLY A 123 -2.89 19.64 10.78
CA GLY A 123 -2.43 20.27 9.55
C GLY A 123 -3.24 19.84 8.34
N VAL A 124 -2.67 20.06 7.15
CA VAL A 124 -3.27 19.70 5.86
C VAL A 124 -2.35 18.72 5.16
N ALA A 125 -2.91 17.66 4.57
CA ALA A 125 -2.15 16.70 3.77
C ALA A 125 -1.43 17.40 2.60
N SER A 126 -0.16 17.07 2.37
CA SER A 126 0.61 17.60 1.24
C SER A 126 0.30 16.87 -0.07
N VAL A 127 -0.23 15.65 0.01
CA VAL A 127 -0.65 14.85 -1.14
C VAL A 127 -2.16 14.66 -1.06
N ALA A 128 -2.87 15.17 -2.07
CA ALA A 128 -4.28 14.88 -2.25
C ALA A 128 -4.43 13.51 -2.91
N PHE A 129 -5.49 12.79 -2.56
CA PHE A 129 -5.96 11.71 -3.41
C PHE A 129 -6.48 12.34 -4.70
N GLU A 130 -5.91 11.98 -5.85
CA GLU A 130 -6.45 12.39 -7.16
C GLU A 130 -7.80 11.70 -7.37
N MET A 131 -8.87 12.27 -6.80
CA MET A 131 -10.18 11.64 -6.80
C MET A 131 -10.85 11.71 -8.18
N ASP A 132 -10.55 12.75 -8.95
CA ASP A 132 -11.13 12.93 -10.29
C ASP A 132 -10.77 11.77 -11.23
N THR A 133 -9.49 11.39 -11.29
CA THR A 133 -9.01 10.26 -12.13
C THR A 133 -9.61 8.93 -11.69
N ARG A 134 -9.76 8.73 -10.37
CA ARG A 134 -10.40 7.55 -9.77
C ARG A 134 -11.88 7.43 -10.15
N VAL A 135 -12.59 8.55 -10.13
CA VAL A 135 -14.00 8.61 -10.53
C VAL A 135 -14.15 8.34 -12.02
N ASP A 136 -13.24 8.84 -12.85
CA ASP A 136 -13.26 8.56 -14.29
C ASP A 136 -13.04 7.06 -14.58
N GLY A 137 -12.17 6.38 -13.84
CA GLY A 137 -12.03 4.92 -13.92
C GLY A 137 -13.34 4.18 -13.60
N LEU A 138 -14.06 4.61 -12.55
CA LEU A 138 -15.37 4.04 -12.20
C LEU A 138 -16.44 4.33 -13.26
N ARG A 139 -16.45 5.53 -13.86
CA ARG A 139 -17.36 5.88 -14.96
C ARG A 139 -17.10 5.04 -16.19
N LEU A 140 -15.84 4.88 -16.58
CA LEU A 140 -15.44 4.03 -17.69
C LEU A 140 -15.87 2.58 -17.48
N LEU A 141 -15.77 2.06 -16.25
CA LEU A 141 -16.28 0.73 -15.91
C LEU A 141 -17.81 0.69 -16.07
N ALA A 142 -18.53 1.69 -15.55
CA ALA A 142 -19.98 1.74 -15.66
C ALA A 142 -20.47 1.78 -17.11
N ASP A 143 -19.80 2.57 -17.97
CA ASP A 143 -20.11 2.66 -19.39
C ASP A 143 -19.91 1.32 -20.12
N ASP A 144 -18.82 0.59 -19.83
CA ASP A 144 -18.56 -0.74 -20.43
C ASP A 144 -19.62 -1.79 -20.07
N PHE A 145 -20.22 -1.65 -18.88
CA PHE A 145 -21.31 -2.51 -18.42
C PHE A 145 -22.72 -1.97 -18.74
N GLY A 146 -22.82 -0.80 -19.39
CA GLY A 146 -24.09 -0.16 -19.70
C GLY A 146 -24.90 0.24 -18.45
N VAL A 147 -24.21 0.57 -17.36
CA VAL A 147 -24.81 0.98 -16.08
C VAL A 147 -24.83 2.50 -16.00
N THR A 148 -26.02 3.08 -15.82
CA THR A 148 -26.15 4.53 -15.61
C THR A 148 -25.63 4.91 -14.22
N VAL A 149 -24.64 5.80 -14.18
CA VAL A 149 -24.17 6.42 -12.94
C VAL A 149 -25.18 7.47 -12.49
N ASP A 150 -25.81 7.25 -11.33
CA ASP A 150 -26.70 8.23 -10.71
C ASP A 150 -25.93 9.50 -10.36
N ALA A 151 -26.49 10.68 -10.65
CA ALA A 151 -25.85 11.96 -10.36
C ALA A 151 -25.48 12.13 -8.87
N ARG A 152 -26.22 11.48 -7.97
CA ARG A 152 -25.99 11.51 -6.51
C ARG A 152 -24.74 10.73 -6.06
N VAL A 153 -24.15 9.91 -6.93
CA VAL A 153 -22.82 9.31 -6.64
C VAL A 153 -21.78 10.39 -6.40
N VAL A 154 -21.93 11.57 -7.02
CA VAL A 154 -21.02 12.70 -6.82
C VAL A 154 -21.03 13.20 -5.37
N ASP A 155 -22.16 13.12 -4.68
CA ASP A 155 -22.29 13.56 -3.28
C ASP A 155 -21.53 12.61 -2.35
N ASP A 156 -21.65 11.31 -2.58
CA ASP A 156 -20.90 10.28 -1.84
C ASP A 156 -19.39 10.44 -2.06
N ILE A 157 -18.95 10.64 -3.31
CA ILE A 157 -17.55 10.87 -3.65
C ILE A 157 -17.02 12.16 -3.02
N ALA A 158 -17.81 13.25 -3.05
CA ALA A 158 -17.43 14.51 -2.42
C ALA A 158 -17.28 14.34 -0.89
N ALA A 159 -18.16 13.57 -0.25
CA ALA A 159 -18.06 13.24 1.16
C ALA A 159 -16.81 12.41 1.48
N ILE A 160 -16.50 11.40 0.65
CA ILE A 160 -15.26 10.60 0.78
C ILE A 160 -14.03 11.49 0.68
N HIS A 161 -13.98 12.32 -0.36
CA HIS A 161 -12.87 13.24 -0.59
C HIS A 161 -12.69 14.21 0.59
N ALA A 162 -13.77 14.82 1.07
CA ALA A 162 -13.73 15.72 2.23
C ALA A 162 -13.31 15.02 3.54
N ALA A 163 -13.62 13.74 3.72
CA ALA A 163 -13.24 12.99 4.91
C ALA A 163 -11.75 12.66 5.00
N ILE A 164 -11.04 12.65 3.86
CA ILE A 164 -9.63 12.27 3.76
C ILE A 164 -8.73 13.40 3.26
N THR A 165 -9.32 14.53 2.88
CA THR A 165 -8.61 15.73 2.42
C THR A 165 -9.00 16.95 3.26
N GLY A 166 -8.09 17.93 3.31
CA GLY A 166 -8.29 19.17 4.08
C GLY A 166 -7.66 19.15 5.48
N PRO A 167 -7.95 20.18 6.29
CA PRO A 167 -7.43 20.30 7.64
C PRO A 167 -7.91 19.16 8.54
N THR A 168 -6.98 18.49 9.19
CA THR A 168 -7.24 17.31 10.04
C THR A 168 -6.40 17.35 11.31
N PRO A 169 -6.91 16.84 12.45
CA PRO A 169 -6.10 16.60 13.63
C PRO A 169 -5.24 15.32 13.54
N TRP A 170 -5.39 14.55 12.46
CA TRP A 170 -4.71 13.28 12.24
C TRP A 170 -3.71 13.34 11.08
N LEU A 171 -3.00 14.47 10.92
CA LEU A 171 -1.92 14.58 9.96
C LEU A 171 -0.69 13.84 10.49
N VAL A 172 -0.12 12.94 9.68
CA VAL A 172 1.07 12.14 10.01
C VAL A 172 2.01 12.11 8.82
N PHE A 173 3.27 11.78 9.06
CA PHE A 173 4.21 11.40 8.00
C PHE A 173 4.12 9.89 7.80
N GLY A 174 3.49 9.46 6.71
CA GLY A 174 3.20 8.06 6.43
C GLY A 174 4.12 7.45 5.36
N PRO A 175 4.42 6.13 5.44
CA PRO A 175 5.28 5.46 4.46
C PRO A 175 4.63 5.31 3.07
N SER A 176 3.30 5.36 3.00
CA SER A 176 2.48 5.33 1.77
C SER A 176 2.42 4.02 0.99
N ASP A 177 3.55 3.32 0.83
CA ASP A 177 3.66 2.06 0.08
C ASP A 177 3.96 0.86 1.00
N ALA A 178 3.14 0.66 2.03
CA ALA A 178 3.30 -0.43 3.01
C ALA A 178 2.80 -1.80 2.47
N CYS A 179 3.07 -2.13 1.20
CA CYS A 179 2.73 -3.41 0.60
C CYS A 179 3.39 -4.61 1.32
N PRO A 180 2.84 -5.83 1.18
CA PRO A 180 3.36 -7.02 1.84
C PRO A 180 4.81 -7.38 1.50
N ASP A 181 5.33 -6.96 0.36
CA ASP A 181 6.71 -7.15 -0.07
C ASP A 181 7.65 -6.01 0.35
N ASN A 182 7.13 -4.85 0.76
CA ASN A 182 7.91 -3.68 1.17
C ASN A 182 8.25 -3.71 2.68
N ASN A 183 8.58 -4.89 3.18
CA ASN A 183 8.97 -5.08 4.56
C ASN A 183 9.84 -6.31 4.75
N ARG A 184 10.63 -6.29 5.82
CA ARG A 184 11.42 -7.43 6.29
C ARG A 184 10.80 -7.98 7.56
N VAL A 185 10.51 -9.28 7.58
CA VAL A 185 10.10 -10.01 8.79
C VAL A 185 11.31 -10.70 9.41
N PHE A 186 11.66 -10.32 10.64
CA PHE A 186 12.79 -10.89 11.36
C PHE A 186 12.40 -12.17 12.11
N ALA A 187 13.41 -12.95 12.51
CA ALA A 187 13.20 -14.24 13.19
C ALA A 187 12.47 -14.11 14.54
N ASP A 188 12.58 -12.96 15.20
CA ASP A 188 11.86 -12.64 16.44
C ASP A 188 10.42 -12.15 16.18
N GLY A 189 9.99 -12.10 14.92
CA GLY A 189 8.68 -11.65 14.48
C GLY A 189 8.57 -10.13 14.30
N SER A 190 9.62 -9.35 14.59
CA SER A 190 9.62 -7.91 14.35
C SER A 190 9.61 -7.59 12.85
N ILE A 191 9.12 -6.40 12.50
CA ILE A 191 9.00 -5.95 11.11
C ILE A 191 9.59 -4.55 10.97
N LYS A 192 10.44 -4.38 9.95
CA LYS A 192 10.86 -3.06 9.44
C LYS A 192 10.30 -2.87 8.02
N LEU A 193 9.71 -1.70 7.78
CA LEU A 193 9.21 -1.27 6.48
C LEU A 193 10.37 -0.68 5.66
N PHE A 194 10.28 -0.73 4.34
CA PHE A 194 11.20 -0.06 3.42
C PHE A 194 10.45 0.40 2.15
N ASP A 195 11.17 1.01 1.20
CA ASP A 195 10.60 1.60 -0.02
C ASP A 195 9.66 2.78 0.24
N PHE A 196 10.23 3.83 0.81
CA PHE A 196 9.53 5.06 1.20
C PHE A 196 9.42 6.12 0.09
N GLU A 197 9.48 5.73 -1.17
CA GLU A 197 9.42 6.64 -2.33
C GLU A 197 8.11 7.45 -2.39
N GLY A 198 7.03 6.91 -1.83
CA GLY A 198 5.73 7.57 -1.74
C GLY A 198 5.48 8.28 -0.41
N ALA A 199 6.45 8.26 0.52
CA ALA A 199 6.24 8.78 1.87
C ALA A 199 5.93 10.28 1.85
N SER A 200 4.96 10.69 2.66
CA SER A 200 4.46 12.07 2.64
C SER A 200 3.63 12.41 3.89
N TRP A 201 3.41 13.72 4.08
CA TRP A 201 2.46 14.23 5.06
C TRP A 201 1.02 14.01 4.57
N ARG A 202 0.26 13.18 5.28
CA ARG A 202 -1.08 12.76 4.84
C ARG A 202 -2.02 12.45 6.00
N HIS A 203 -3.30 12.26 5.68
CA HIS A 203 -4.28 11.83 6.65
C HIS A 203 -3.96 10.41 7.13
N ALA A 204 -3.85 10.18 8.45
CA ALA A 204 -3.47 8.88 9.00
C ALA A 204 -4.41 7.73 8.62
N SER A 205 -5.67 8.04 8.27
CA SER A 205 -6.62 7.03 7.79
C SER A 205 -6.24 6.43 6.44
N ALA A 206 -5.41 7.10 5.64
CA ALA A 206 -4.85 6.53 4.41
C ALA A 206 -3.96 5.31 4.70
N GLU A 207 -3.20 5.34 5.81
CA GLU A 207 -2.38 4.20 6.23
C GLU A 207 -3.25 3.10 6.86
N ALA A 208 -4.23 3.50 7.69
CA ALA A 208 -5.19 2.56 8.30
C ALA A 208 -6.07 1.84 7.27
N ALA A 209 -6.39 2.50 6.15
CA ALA A 209 -7.21 1.97 5.07
C ALA A 209 -6.64 0.68 4.49
N TYR A 210 -5.33 0.50 4.51
CA TYR A 210 -4.66 -0.69 4.01
C TYR A 210 -4.88 -1.91 4.91
N ALA A 211 -5.23 -1.73 6.19
CA ALA A 211 -5.75 -2.81 7.02
C ALA A 211 -7.21 -3.14 6.69
N ARG A 212 -8.06 -2.11 6.47
CA ARG A 212 -9.49 -2.25 6.14
C ARG A 212 -9.75 -2.85 4.75
N ALA A 213 -8.93 -2.48 3.78
CA ALA A 213 -8.90 -3.01 2.43
C ALA A 213 -7.53 -3.68 2.19
N PRO A 214 -7.29 -4.88 2.79
CA PRO A 214 -5.99 -5.54 2.83
C PRO A 214 -5.29 -5.54 1.47
N PHE A 215 -4.21 -4.76 1.40
CA PHE A 215 -3.26 -4.76 0.27
C PHE A 215 -3.95 -4.56 -1.08
N CYS A 216 -5.00 -3.73 -1.09
CA CYS A 216 -5.93 -3.63 -2.20
C CYS A 216 -5.35 -3.08 -3.50
N THR A 217 -4.08 -2.66 -3.50
CA THR A 217 -3.33 -2.21 -4.68
C THR A 217 -2.08 -3.05 -4.96
N CYS A 218 -1.81 -4.10 -4.19
CA CYS A 218 -0.60 -4.92 -4.35
C CYS A 218 -0.85 -6.12 -5.29
N TRP A 219 0.19 -6.54 -6.01
CA TRP A 219 0.14 -7.64 -6.97
C TRP A 219 -0.23 -9.00 -6.34
N CYS A 220 0.13 -9.21 -5.07
CA CYS A 220 -0.07 -10.45 -4.33
C CYS A 220 -1.45 -10.53 -3.65
N VAL A 221 -2.40 -9.64 -3.98
CA VAL A 221 -3.64 -9.51 -3.23
C VAL A 221 -4.54 -10.75 -3.29
N ALA A 222 -5.03 -11.17 -2.13
CA ALA A 222 -5.99 -12.27 -1.97
C ALA A 222 -6.92 -11.98 -0.77
N ALA A 223 -7.91 -12.84 -0.54
CA ALA A 223 -8.78 -12.72 0.63
C ALA A 223 -8.05 -13.14 1.92
N LEU A 224 -8.40 -12.49 3.04
CA LEU A 224 -8.00 -12.90 4.37
C LEU A 224 -9.11 -13.73 5.05
N PRO A 225 -8.78 -14.56 6.05
CA PRO A 225 -9.79 -15.25 6.85
C PRO A 225 -10.76 -14.26 7.53
N PRO A 226 -12.03 -14.64 7.73
CA PRO A 226 -13.00 -13.81 8.43
C PRO A 226 -12.46 -13.29 9.78
N GLY A 227 -12.65 -12.00 10.04
CA GLY A 227 -12.20 -11.32 11.27
C GLY A 227 -10.71 -10.94 11.32
N MET A 228 -9.88 -11.34 10.35
CA MET A 228 -8.47 -10.92 10.34
C MET A 228 -8.32 -9.42 10.09
N THR A 229 -9.10 -8.86 9.16
CA THR A 229 -9.16 -7.42 8.89
C THR A 229 -9.46 -6.60 10.14
N ASP A 230 -10.45 -7.02 10.93
CA ASP A 230 -10.81 -6.34 12.18
C ASP A 230 -9.67 -6.39 13.20
N ARG A 231 -8.98 -7.53 13.32
CA ARG A 231 -7.83 -7.69 14.21
C ARG A 231 -6.65 -6.81 13.77
N MET A 232 -6.39 -6.70 12.47
CA MET A 232 -5.34 -5.81 11.94
C MET A 232 -5.68 -4.34 12.23
N GLU A 233 -6.91 -3.90 11.96
CA GLU A 233 -7.32 -2.53 12.24
C GLU A 233 -7.25 -2.21 13.74
N GLN A 234 -7.67 -3.14 14.60
CA GLN A 234 -7.56 -2.97 16.06
C GLN A 234 -6.10 -2.86 16.50
N ALA A 235 -5.20 -3.69 15.96
CA ALA A 235 -3.78 -3.66 16.26
C ALA A 235 -3.13 -2.32 15.82
N PHE A 236 -3.48 -1.84 14.61
CA PHE A 236 -3.07 -0.53 14.13
C PHE A 236 -3.52 0.59 15.08
N LEU A 237 -4.80 0.60 15.46
CA LEU A 237 -5.37 1.66 16.30
C LEU A 237 -4.81 1.66 17.71
N ALA A 238 -4.54 0.48 18.28
CA ALA A 238 -3.90 0.34 19.58
C ALA A 238 -2.47 0.93 19.56
N ALA A 239 -1.71 0.68 18.48
CA ALA A 239 -0.36 1.19 18.34
C ALA A 239 -0.31 2.69 18.04
N PHE A 240 -1.18 3.16 17.14
CA PHE A 240 -1.27 4.57 16.75
C PHE A 240 -1.81 5.44 17.90
N ALA A 241 -2.83 4.95 18.61
CA ALA A 241 -3.49 5.62 19.73
C ALA A 241 -3.92 7.07 19.42
N PRO A 242 -4.82 7.28 18.43
CA PRO A 242 -5.31 8.62 18.09
C PRO A 242 -6.04 9.26 19.29
N PRO A 243 -5.93 10.59 19.51
CA PRO A 243 -6.56 11.28 20.64
C PRO A 243 -8.08 11.11 20.72
N ASP A 244 -8.75 11.06 19.57
CA ASP A 244 -10.17 10.72 19.44
C ASP A 244 -10.30 9.51 18.49
N ALA A 245 -10.33 8.32 19.08
CA ALA A 245 -10.35 7.08 18.34
C ALA A 245 -11.69 6.83 17.62
N ASP A 246 -12.80 7.26 18.21
CA ASP A 246 -14.13 7.06 17.60
C ASP A 246 -14.31 7.97 16.39
N ALA A 247 -13.94 9.25 16.50
CA ALA A 247 -13.95 10.15 15.35
C ALA A 247 -12.97 9.67 14.27
N PHE A 248 -11.75 9.25 14.64
CA PHE A 248 -10.78 8.73 13.68
C PHE A 248 -11.30 7.50 12.91
N ARG A 249 -11.96 6.54 13.59
CA ARG A 249 -12.50 5.33 12.96
C ARG A 249 -13.46 5.64 11.82
N THR A 250 -14.25 6.70 11.93
CA THR A 250 -15.18 7.11 10.86
C THR A 250 -14.48 7.53 9.56
N THR A 251 -13.19 7.85 9.61
CA THR A 251 -12.38 8.28 8.45
C THR A 251 -11.71 7.12 7.72
N ILE A 252 -11.70 5.90 8.29
CA ILE A 252 -11.01 4.74 7.72
C ILE A 252 -11.76 4.17 6.51
N ALA A 253 -13.08 4.00 6.62
CA ALA A 253 -13.90 3.51 5.51
C ALA A 253 -13.84 4.40 4.26
N PRO A 254 -13.98 5.75 4.36
CA PRO A 254 -13.75 6.65 3.23
C PRO A 254 -12.37 6.46 2.57
N ALA A 255 -11.31 6.35 3.36
CA ALA A 255 -9.97 6.14 2.85
C ALA A 255 -9.80 4.78 2.15
N ALA A 256 -10.41 3.72 2.69
CA ALA A 256 -10.44 2.40 2.07
C ALA A 256 -11.20 2.41 0.73
N ILE A 257 -12.33 3.10 0.64
CA ILE A 257 -13.04 3.32 -0.62
C ILE A 257 -12.14 4.08 -1.61
N ALA A 258 -11.45 5.12 -1.18
CA ALA A 258 -10.56 5.87 -2.07
C ALA A 258 -9.49 4.96 -2.70
N TYR A 259 -8.87 4.07 -1.93
CA TYR A 259 -7.94 3.06 -2.48
C TYR A 259 -8.63 2.07 -3.43
N CYS A 260 -9.85 1.65 -3.11
CA CYS A 260 -10.63 0.79 -4.01
C CYS A 260 -10.95 1.48 -5.34
N LEU A 261 -11.23 2.79 -5.34
CA LEU A 261 -11.47 3.52 -6.58
C LEU A 261 -10.23 3.62 -7.48
N HIS A 262 -9.03 3.64 -6.89
CA HIS A 262 -7.76 3.62 -7.64
C HIS A 262 -7.61 2.36 -8.52
N THR A 263 -8.20 1.24 -8.09
CA THR A 263 -8.22 -0.01 -8.87
C THR A 263 -8.88 0.19 -10.24
N PHE A 264 -9.89 1.06 -10.34
CA PHE A 264 -10.65 1.23 -11.57
C PHE A 264 -9.91 2.04 -12.63
N GLU A 265 -8.88 2.80 -12.28
CA GLU A 265 -8.00 3.44 -13.27
C GLU A 265 -7.33 2.43 -14.21
N TYR A 266 -7.13 1.20 -13.73
CA TYR A 266 -6.44 0.13 -14.46
C TYR A 266 -7.37 -1.01 -14.88
N TYR A 267 -8.70 -0.86 -14.73
CA TYR A 267 -9.62 -2.00 -14.92
C TYR A 267 -9.53 -2.56 -16.35
N GLN A 268 -9.39 -1.71 -17.38
CA GLN A 268 -9.31 -2.15 -18.77
C GLN A 268 -8.09 -3.05 -19.02
N HIS A 269 -6.99 -2.84 -18.29
CA HIS A 269 -5.79 -3.66 -18.44
C HIS A 269 -5.99 -5.07 -17.87
N PHE A 270 -6.64 -5.18 -16.72
CA PHE A 270 -6.70 -6.42 -15.94
C PHE A 270 -7.97 -7.23 -16.15
N VAL A 271 -9.12 -6.58 -16.37
CA VAL A 271 -10.44 -7.23 -16.31
C VAL A 271 -10.79 -7.93 -17.62
N GLU A 272 -10.62 -7.26 -18.77
CA GLU A 272 -10.97 -7.85 -20.08
C GLU A 272 -10.10 -9.07 -20.38
N THR A 273 -8.79 -8.91 -20.17
CA THR A 273 -7.80 -9.97 -20.41
C THR A 273 -7.75 -11.02 -19.30
N ASN A 274 -8.42 -10.77 -18.17
CA ASN A 274 -8.40 -11.57 -16.95
C ASN A 274 -7.00 -12.02 -16.51
N ARG A 275 -6.01 -11.13 -16.65
CA ARG A 275 -4.62 -11.44 -16.33
C ARG A 275 -4.45 -11.64 -14.82
N PRO A 276 -3.49 -12.49 -14.40
CA PRO A 276 -3.08 -12.54 -13.00
C PRO A 276 -2.61 -11.15 -12.53
N MET A 277 -2.86 -10.84 -11.25
CA MET A 277 -2.45 -9.54 -10.66
C MET A 277 -0.93 -9.42 -10.46
N GLY A 278 -0.20 -10.54 -10.47
CA GLY A 278 1.25 -10.60 -10.35
C GLY A 278 1.86 -11.68 -11.26
N PRO A 279 3.06 -12.20 -10.93
CA PRO A 279 3.69 -13.26 -11.70
C PRO A 279 2.76 -14.47 -11.86
N THR A 280 2.68 -15.02 -13.08
CA THR A 280 1.69 -16.06 -13.43
C THR A 280 1.75 -17.29 -12.52
N ASP A 281 2.93 -17.65 -12.03
CA ASP A 281 3.13 -18.86 -11.23
C ASP A 281 2.78 -18.68 -9.75
N THR A 282 2.65 -17.44 -9.26
CA THR A 282 2.50 -17.13 -7.83
C THR A 282 1.34 -16.21 -7.50
N ALA A 283 0.73 -15.56 -8.51
CA ALA A 283 -0.39 -14.65 -8.31
C ALA A 283 -1.62 -15.39 -7.73
N PRO A 284 -2.13 -14.97 -6.56
CA PRO A 284 -3.26 -15.65 -5.95
C PRO A 284 -4.61 -15.22 -6.54
N SER A 285 -4.65 -14.10 -7.28
CA SER A 285 -5.87 -13.57 -7.88
C SER A 285 -5.65 -13.05 -9.30
N ASN A 286 -6.75 -12.87 -10.03
CA ASN A 286 -6.79 -12.27 -11.36
C ASN A 286 -7.57 -10.95 -11.37
N GLY A 287 -7.50 -10.23 -12.49
CA GLY A 287 -8.12 -8.91 -12.66
C GLY A 287 -9.63 -8.87 -12.40
N ARG A 288 -10.39 -9.90 -12.77
CA ARG A 288 -11.84 -9.93 -12.53
C ARG A 288 -12.16 -10.11 -11.05
N GLN A 289 -11.46 -11.02 -10.37
CA GLN A 289 -11.59 -11.22 -8.93
C GLN A 289 -11.18 -9.96 -8.15
N TYR A 290 -10.10 -9.31 -8.61
CA TYR A 290 -9.59 -8.07 -8.04
C TYR A 290 -10.63 -6.95 -8.08
N VAL A 291 -11.22 -6.65 -9.25
CA VAL A 291 -12.24 -5.61 -9.39
C VAL A 291 -13.53 -5.97 -8.65
N LEU A 292 -13.98 -7.23 -8.73
CA LEU A 292 -15.17 -7.68 -8.01
C LEU A 292 -15.02 -7.48 -6.49
N ALA A 293 -13.84 -7.78 -5.93
CA ALA A 293 -13.58 -7.58 -4.51
C ALA A 293 -13.66 -6.11 -4.09
N ARG A 294 -13.24 -5.17 -4.94
CA ARG A 294 -13.37 -3.72 -4.65
C ARG A 294 -14.81 -3.25 -4.69
N LEU A 295 -15.59 -3.74 -5.66
CA LEU A 295 -17.02 -3.44 -5.73
C LEU A 295 -17.76 -3.95 -4.50
N ARG A 296 -17.47 -5.18 -4.03
CA ARG A 296 -18.09 -5.72 -2.81
C ARG A 296 -17.66 -4.97 -1.54
N LEU A 297 -16.40 -4.55 -1.42
CA LEU A 297 -15.97 -3.72 -0.29
C LEU A 297 -16.70 -2.37 -0.26
N ILE A 298 -16.88 -1.73 -1.41
CA ILE A 298 -17.63 -0.47 -1.54
C ILE A 298 -19.12 -0.68 -1.20
N GLU A 299 -19.73 -1.77 -1.67
CA GLU A 299 -21.12 -2.14 -1.37
C GLU A 299 -21.38 -2.29 0.13
N GLU A 300 -20.44 -2.85 0.89
CA GLU A 300 -20.54 -2.97 2.36
C GLU A 300 -20.66 -1.62 3.07
N GLN A 301 -20.27 -0.51 2.43
CA GLN A 301 -20.30 0.85 3.00
C GLN A 301 -21.63 1.59 2.76
N ARG A 302 -22.71 0.86 2.43
CA ARG A 302 -24.04 1.41 2.09
C ARG A 302 -24.65 2.36 3.12
N ASP A 303 -24.30 2.24 4.40
CA ASP A 303 -24.83 3.09 5.46
C ASP A 303 -24.24 4.51 5.41
N GLY A 304 -23.01 4.65 4.90
CA GLY A 304 -22.33 5.94 4.73
C GLY A 304 -22.40 6.50 3.31
N PHE A 305 -22.39 5.62 2.30
CA PHE A 305 -22.28 5.99 0.88
C PHE A 305 -23.30 5.20 0.03
N PRO A 306 -24.60 5.44 0.21
CA PRO A 306 -25.66 4.59 -0.33
C PRO A 306 -25.72 4.60 -1.87
N HIS A 307 -25.39 5.71 -2.52
CA HIS A 307 -25.47 5.83 -3.98
C HIS A 307 -24.29 5.12 -4.65
N LEU A 308 -23.09 5.29 -4.09
CA LEU A 308 -21.89 4.60 -4.54
C LEU A 308 -21.99 3.09 -4.27
N ALA A 309 -22.51 2.68 -3.11
CA ALA A 309 -22.74 1.27 -2.78
C ALA A 309 -23.73 0.61 -3.74
N LEU A 310 -24.83 1.31 -4.12
CA LEU A 310 -25.79 0.81 -5.10
C LEU A 310 -25.16 0.64 -6.49
N LEU A 311 -24.36 1.62 -6.93
CA LEU A 311 -23.62 1.52 -8.19
C LEU A 311 -22.66 0.32 -8.16
N ALA A 312 -21.90 0.17 -7.08
CA ALA A 312 -20.96 -0.93 -6.93
C ALA A 312 -21.63 -2.31 -6.93
N SER A 313 -22.76 -2.45 -6.22
CA SER A 313 -23.59 -3.66 -6.22
C SER A 313 -24.10 -3.98 -7.63
N THR A 314 -24.64 -2.98 -8.34
CA THR A 314 -25.13 -3.14 -9.73
C THR A 314 -24.03 -3.58 -10.68
N LEU A 315 -22.83 -2.99 -10.58
CA LEU A 315 -21.67 -3.36 -11.39
C LEU A 315 -21.18 -4.77 -11.06
N ALA A 316 -21.14 -5.15 -9.79
CA ALA A 316 -20.73 -6.48 -9.37
C ALA A 316 -21.66 -7.56 -9.95
N ASP A 317 -22.98 -7.31 -9.93
CA ASP A 317 -23.96 -8.22 -10.50
C ASP A 317 -23.82 -8.31 -12.03
N LYS A 318 -23.62 -7.18 -12.72
CA LYS A 318 -23.37 -7.15 -14.17
C LYS A 318 -22.06 -7.86 -14.56
N MET A 319 -21.01 -7.73 -13.75
CA MET A 319 -19.77 -8.46 -13.94
C MET A 319 -19.98 -9.97 -13.81
N LEU A 320 -20.77 -10.42 -12.83
CA LEU A 320 -21.08 -11.84 -12.62
C LEU A 320 -22.03 -12.39 -13.70
N GLU A 321 -22.92 -11.58 -14.26
CA GLU A 321 -23.72 -11.94 -15.43
C GLU A 321 -22.84 -12.15 -16.67
N ARG A 322 -21.84 -11.28 -16.90
CA ARG A 322 -20.92 -11.37 -18.04
C ARG A 322 -19.85 -12.45 -17.87
N TRP A 323 -19.37 -12.65 -16.64
CA TRP A 323 -18.33 -13.63 -16.27
C TRP A 323 -18.75 -14.44 -15.05
N PRO A 324 -19.59 -15.48 -15.22
CA PRO A 324 -20.03 -16.35 -14.12
C PRO A 324 -18.89 -17.08 -13.39
N GLU A 325 -17.73 -17.19 -14.03
CA GLU A 325 -16.49 -17.76 -13.50
C GLU A 325 -15.69 -16.80 -12.61
N ALA A 326 -16.09 -15.53 -12.49
CA ALA A 326 -15.49 -14.58 -11.56
C ALA A 326 -15.88 -14.94 -10.12
N HIS A 327 -15.27 -16.01 -9.60
CA HIS A 327 -15.41 -16.44 -8.22
C HIS A 327 -14.87 -15.37 -7.26
N PRO A 328 -15.28 -15.34 -5.98
CA PRO A 328 -14.60 -14.53 -4.97
C PRO A 328 -13.08 -14.78 -4.98
N MET A 329 -12.30 -13.78 -4.59
CA MET A 329 -10.85 -13.97 -4.41
C MET A 329 -10.61 -15.16 -3.47
N PRO A 330 -9.68 -16.07 -3.80
CA PRO A 330 -9.33 -17.15 -2.89
C PRO A 330 -8.65 -16.56 -1.65
N LEU A 331 -8.64 -17.33 -0.56
CA LEU A 331 -7.78 -17.01 0.57
C LEU A 331 -6.31 -17.02 0.13
N TYR A 332 -5.47 -16.21 0.78
CA TYR A 332 -4.02 -16.37 0.69
C TYR A 332 -3.62 -17.82 0.97
N ARG A 333 -2.59 -18.31 0.28
CA ARG A 333 -2.15 -19.72 0.35
C ARG A 333 -1.87 -20.18 1.77
N ALA A 334 -1.35 -19.29 2.63
CA ALA A 334 -1.12 -19.60 4.04
C ALA A 334 -2.39 -20.00 4.81
N PHE A 335 -3.58 -19.63 4.30
CA PHE A 335 -4.88 -19.87 4.95
C PHE A 335 -5.81 -20.78 4.12
N GLN A 336 -5.29 -21.44 3.09
CA GLN A 336 -6.03 -22.43 2.29
C GLN A 336 -6.02 -23.82 2.93
#